data_AF-A0A1Y3DTE7-F1
#
_entry.id   AF-A0A1Y3DTE7-F1
#
_cell.length_a   1.000
_cell.length_b   1.000
_cell.length_c   1.000
_cell.angle_alpha   90.00
_cell.angle_beta   90.00
_cell.angle_gamma   90.00
#
_symmetry.space_group_name_H-M   'P 1'
#
loop_
_entity.id
_entity.type
_entity.pdbx_description
1 polymer ?
#
loop_
_entity_poly.entity_id
_entity_poly.type
_entity_poly.pdbx_seq_one_letter_code
_entity_poly.pdbx_strand_id
1 'polypeptide(L)'
;MKKFNGMKNMGGKEVRKRRKNKKDPHAPKRSLSAYMFFAKEKRAEIISRDPDLSKDVATVGKMIGEAWNKLDEREKAPYEKKAQEDKVRYEREKVEYAKTKMKA
;
A
#
# COMPACT_ATOMS: atom_id res chain seq x y z
N MET A 1 16.82 -25.60 15.77
CA MET A 1 15.97 -25.49 14.56
C MET A 1 14.85 -24.49 14.85
N LYS A 2 14.92 -23.26 14.32
CA LYS A 2 13.92 -22.21 14.61
C LYS A 2 12.61 -22.55 13.90
N LYS A 3 11.56 -22.83 14.67
CA LYS A 3 10.20 -23.15 14.21
C LYS A 3 9.61 -21.92 13.50
N PHE A 4 9.42 -22.03 12.19
CA PHE A 4 8.76 -21.00 11.38
C PHE A 4 7.24 -21.10 11.63
N ASN A 5 6.68 -20.08 12.27
CA ASN A 5 5.25 -19.99 12.57
C ASN A 5 4.49 -19.66 11.28
N GLY A 6 3.87 -20.67 10.67
CA GLY A 6 3.00 -20.53 9.52
C GLY A 6 1.71 -19.79 9.88
N MET A 7 1.58 -18.54 9.42
CA MET A 7 0.35 -17.77 9.57
C MET A 7 -0.45 -17.81 8.25
N LYS A 8 -1.30 -18.84 8.14
CA LYS A 8 -2.48 -18.83 7.25
C LYS A 8 -3.34 -17.62 7.61
N ASN A 9 -3.55 -16.70 6.69
CA ASN A 9 -4.67 -15.76 6.75
C ASN A 9 -5.42 -15.79 5.42
N MET A 10 -6.17 -16.90 5.27
CA MET A 10 -7.35 -16.97 4.40
C MET A 10 -8.39 -16.02 4.99
N GLY A 11 -8.68 -14.92 4.30
CA GLY A 11 -9.64 -13.92 4.75
C GLY A 11 -10.43 -13.37 3.57
N GLY A 12 -11.37 -14.17 3.06
CA GLY A 12 -12.46 -13.65 2.24
C GLY A 12 -13.26 -12.66 3.08
N LYS A 13 -13.12 -11.36 2.81
CA LYS A 13 -13.96 -10.32 3.39
C LYS A 13 -14.73 -9.66 2.27
N GLU A 14 -16.01 -10.00 2.22
CA GLU A 14 -17.07 -9.28 1.54
C GLU A 14 -16.80 -7.76 1.56
N VAL A 15 -16.52 -7.18 0.39
CA VAL A 15 -16.19 -5.76 0.26
C VAL A 15 -17.47 -4.95 0.41
N ARG A 16 -17.92 -4.74 1.66
CA ARG A 16 -18.92 -3.70 1.96
C ARG A 16 -18.33 -2.37 1.51
N LYS A 17 -18.88 -1.81 0.43
CA LYS A 17 -18.51 -0.52 -0.16
C LYS A 17 -18.80 0.59 0.85
N ARG A 18 -17.91 0.79 1.84
CA ARG A 18 -17.96 1.92 2.75
C ARG A 18 -17.87 3.19 1.92
N ARG A 19 -18.96 3.98 1.88
CA ARG A 19 -18.98 5.34 1.33
C ARG A 19 -17.83 6.10 2.01
N LYS A 20 -16.79 6.45 1.25
CA LYS A 20 -15.72 7.31 1.76
C LYS A 20 -16.33 8.70 1.98
N ASN A 21 -16.47 9.13 3.23
CA ASN A 21 -16.77 10.53 3.52
C ASN A 21 -15.75 11.41 2.79
N LYS A 22 -16.23 12.53 2.21
CA LYS A 22 -15.38 13.53 1.54
C LYS A 22 -14.30 13.93 2.54
N LYS A 23 -13.06 13.51 2.28
CA LYS A 23 -11.92 13.86 3.11
C LYS A 23 -11.50 15.27 2.73
N ASP A 24 -11.19 16.10 3.72
CA ASP A 24 -10.79 17.49 3.49
C ASP A 24 -9.69 17.55 2.40
N PRO A 25 -9.85 18.37 1.34
CA PRO A 25 -8.87 18.47 0.26
C PRO A 25 -7.47 18.87 0.73
N HIS A 26 -7.39 19.58 1.85
CA HIS A 26 -6.13 20.04 2.46
C HIS A 26 -5.51 19.01 3.42
N ALA A 27 -6.20 17.91 3.74
CA ALA A 27 -5.65 16.89 4.62
C ALA A 27 -4.51 16.13 3.91
N PRO A 28 -3.37 15.91 4.59
CA PRO A 28 -2.24 15.22 3.99
C PRO A 28 -2.62 13.80 3.60
N LYS A 29 -2.07 13.36 2.46
CA LYS A 29 -2.35 12.04 1.92
C LYS A 29 -1.66 10.99 2.79
N ARG A 30 -2.45 10.00 3.26
CA ARG A 30 -1.97 8.91 4.12
C ARG A 30 -0.68 8.29 3.55
N SER A 31 0.23 7.93 4.46
CA SER A 31 1.43 7.19 4.09
C SER A 31 1.08 5.85 3.43
N LEU A 32 1.92 5.46 2.49
CA LEU A 32 1.88 4.19 1.78
C LEU A 32 2.66 3.13 2.57
N SER A 33 2.13 1.91 2.62
CA SER A 33 2.84 0.76 3.19
C SER A 33 3.83 0.17 2.18
N ALA A 34 4.74 -0.69 2.66
CA ALA A 34 5.72 -1.39 1.83
C ALA A 34 5.07 -2.14 0.67
N TYR A 35 3.97 -2.83 0.96
CA TYR A 35 3.14 -3.49 -0.05
C TYR A 35 2.61 -2.51 -1.11
N MET A 36 2.20 -1.30 -0.73
CA MET A 36 1.67 -0.32 -1.69
C MET A 36 2.75 0.22 -2.63
N PHE A 37 3.98 0.38 -2.14
CA PHE A 37 5.13 0.70 -3.00
C PHE A 37 5.41 -0.43 -3.98
N PHE A 38 5.51 -1.66 -3.49
CA PHE A 38 5.69 -2.84 -4.34
C PHE A 38 4.56 -3.01 -5.36
N ALA A 39 3.31 -2.87 -4.93
CA ALA A 39 2.15 -2.99 -5.81
C ALA A 39 2.13 -1.91 -6.88
N LYS A 40 2.58 -0.68 -6.58
CA LYS A 40 2.69 0.39 -7.58
C LYS A 40 3.73 0.04 -8.64
N GLU A 41 4.91 -0.41 -8.22
CA GLU A 41 6.01 -0.78 -9.13
C GLU A 41 5.61 -2.00 -9.98
N LYS A 42 5.11 -3.07 -9.36
CA LYS A 42 4.68 -4.27 -10.09
C LYS A 42 3.46 -4.06 -10.97
N ARG A 43 2.50 -3.22 -10.57
CA ARG A 43 1.38 -2.86 -11.43
C ARG A 43 1.87 -2.16 -12.69
N ALA A 44 2.80 -1.21 -12.56
CA ALA A 44 3.39 -0.53 -13.71
C ALA A 44 4.14 -1.50 -14.64
N GLU A 45 4.91 -2.43 -14.06
CA GLU A 45 5.60 -3.48 -14.83
C GLU A 45 4.62 -4.39 -15.59
N ILE A 46 3.54 -4.85 -14.94
CA ILE A 46 2.52 -5.71 -15.57
C ILE A 46 1.79 -4.95 -16.69
N ILE A 47 1.34 -3.72 -16.45
CA ILE A 47 0.64 -2.90 -17.45
C ILE A 47 1.57 -2.54 -18.60
N SER A 48 2.87 -2.32 -18.34
CA SER A 48 3.84 -2.04 -19.39
C SER A 48 4.10 -3.25 -20.29
N ARG A 49 3.96 -4.47 -19.77
CA ARG A 49 4.06 -5.70 -20.56
C ARG A 49 2.76 -6.00 -21.31
N ASP A 50 1.64 -5.79 -20.65
CA ASP A 50 0.31 -6.05 -21.18
C ASP A 50 -0.64 -4.89 -20.80
N PRO A 51 -0.80 -3.91 -21.72
CA PRO A 51 -1.67 -2.78 -21.48
C PRO A 51 -3.15 -3.15 -21.32
N ASP A 52 -3.60 -4.30 -21.84
CA ASP A 52 -5.00 -4.73 -21.74
C ASP A 52 -5.36 -5.09 -20.29
N LEU A 53 -4.40 -5.62 -19.53
CA LEU A 53 -4.55 -5.89 -18.09
C LEU A 53 -4.74 -4.62 -17.24
N SER A 54 -4.51 -3.42 -17.79
CA SER A 54 -4.81 -2.16 -17.11
C SER A 54 -6.28 -2.06 -16.68
N LYS A 55 -7.20 -2.61 -17.49
CA LYS A 55 -8.64 -2.69 -17.22
C LYS A 55 -8.96 -3.75 -16.16
N ASP A 56 -8.19 -4.84 -16.11
CA ASP A 56 -8.36 -5.96 -15.19
C ASP A 56 -7.59 -5.81 -13.87
N VAL A 57 -7.95 -4.78 -13.11
CA VAL A 57 -7.34 -4.48 -11.80
C VAL A 57 -7.44 -5.66 -10.83
N ALA A 58 -8.48 -6.50 -10.94
CA ALA A 58 -8.66 -7.68 -10.10
C ALA A 58 -7.57 -8.74 -10.36
N THR A 59 -7.28 -9.03 -11.62
CA THR A 59 -6.25 -10.00 -12.04
C THR A 59 -4.86 -9.49 -11.66
N VAL A 60 -4.57 -8.23 -11.97
CA VAL A 60 -3.30 -7.58 -11.61
C VAL A 60 -3.11 -7.57 -10.09
N GLY A 61 -4.16 -7.28 -9.32
CA GLY A 61 -4.13 -7.29 -7.86
C GLY A 61 -3.82 -8.68 -7.28
N LYS A 62 -4.37 -9.75 -7.85
CA LYS A 62 -4.06 -11.13 -7.46
C LYS A 62 -2.59 -11.47 -7.70
N MET A 63 -2.09 -11.18 -8.91
CA MET A 63 -0.68 -11.44 -9.27
C MET A 63 0.30 -10.70 -8.35
N ILE A 64 0.01 -9.43 -8.03
CA ILE A 64 0.82 -8.65 -7.10
C ILE A 64 0.77 -9.23 -5.69
N GLY A 65 -0.41 -9.63 -5.21
CA GLY A 65 -0.57 -10.25 -3.90
C GLY A 65 0.22 -11.55 -3.77
N GLU A 66 0.17 -12.41 -4.79
CA GLU A 66 0.96 -13.63 -4.86
C GLU A 66 2.46 -13.35 -4.92
N ALA A 67 2.89 -12.39 -5.74
CA ALA A 67 4.28 -11.99 -5.83
C ALA A 67 4.81 -11.48 -4.49
N TRP A 68 4.04 -10.65 -3.77
CA TRP A 68 4.42 -10.14 -2.45
C TRP A 68 4.54 -11.25 -1.40
N ASN A 69 3.66 -12.25 -1.44
CA ASN A 69 3.72 -13.38 -0.53
C ASN A 69 4.93 -14.29 -0.82
N LYS A 70 5.39 -14.33 -2.08
CA LYS A 70 6.59 -15.07 -2.49
C LYS A 70 7.90 -14.34 -2.17
N LEU A 71 7.87 -13.01 -2.02
CA LEU A 71 9.07 -12.24 -1.67
C LEU A 71 9.57 -12.57 -0.26
N ASP A 72 10.89 -12.70 -0.13
CA ASP A 72 11.58 -12.83 1.14
C ASP A 72 11.69 -11.49 1.90
N GLU A 73 11.99 -11.55 3.20
CA GLU A 73 12.20 -10.35 4.04
C GLU A 73 13.30 -9.44 3.48
N ARG A 74 14.32 -10.03 2.83
CA ARG A 74 15.41 -9.26 2.18
C ARG A 74 14.92 -8.43 1.01
N GLU A 75 13.99 -8.98 0.23
CA GLU A 75 13.40 -8.27 -0.92
C GLU A 75 12.35 -7.26 -0.45
N LYS A 76 11.69 -7.52 0.68
CA LYS A 76 10.75 -6.59 1.32
C LYS A 76 11.45 -5.42 2.01
N ALA A 77 12.65 -5.62 2.56
CA ALA A 77 13.43 -4.62 3.29
C ALA A 77 13.55 -3.25 2.57
N PRO A 78 13.89 -3.15 1.27
CA PRO A 78 13.93 -1.85 0.59
C PRO A 78 12.54 -1.19 0.52
N TYR A 79 11.46 -1.95 0.36
CA TYR A 79 10.10 -1.42 0.36
C TYR A 79 9.65 -0.99 1.75
N GLU A 80 10.08 -1.70 2.80
CA GLU A 80 9.84 -1.31 4.19
C GLU A 80 10.55 -0.02 4.54
N LYS A 81 11.79 0.17 4.09
CA LYS A 81 12.53 1.43 4.23
C LYS A 81 11.79 2.59 3.55
N LYS A 82 11.38 2.43 2.29
CA LYS A 82 10.56 3.42 1.56
C LYS A 82 9.27 3.76 2.32
N ALA A 83 8.61 2.76 2.89
CA ALA A 83 7.39 2.94 3.68
C ALA A 83 7.62 3.69 4.99
N GLN A 84 8.74 3.44 5.67
CA GLN A 84 9.13 4.19 6.86
C GLN A 84 9.42 5.66 6.52
N GLU A 85 10.14 5.92 5.43
CA GLU A 85 10.41 7.28 4.96
C GLU A 85 9.12 8.03 4.63
N ASP A 86 8.18 7.38 3.93
CA ASP A 86 6.88 7.98 3.61
C ASP A 86 5.97 8.15 4.83
N LYS A 87 6.11 7.28 5.84
CA LYS A 87 5.45 7.48 7.14
C LYS A 87 5.96 8.75 7.81
N VAL A 88 7.27 8.99 7.84
CA VAL A 88 7.86 10.20 8.42
C VAL A 88 7.40 11.45 7.65
N ARG A 89 7.34 11.39 6.30
CA ARG A 89 6.76 12.47 5.48
C ARG A 89 5.33 12.78 5.90
N TYR A 90 4.47 11.76 5.97
CA TYR A 90 3.07 11.92 6.36
C TYR A 90 2.92 12.46 7.79
N GLU A 91 3.73 12.00 8.74
CA GLU A 91 3.70 12.50 10.12
C GLU A 91 4.05 13.99 10.20
N ARG A 92 5.08 14.42 9.45
CA ARG A 92 5.44 15.85 9.34
C ARG A 92 4.31 16.68 8.73
N GLU A 93 3.78 16.26 7.58
CA GLU A 93 2.67 16.96 6.93
C GLU A 93 1.40 16.97 7.79
N LYS A 94 1.14 15.91 8.55
CA LYS A 94 0.01 15.84 9.49
C LYS A 94 0.16 16.82 10.64
N VAL A 95 1.36 16.96 11.19
CA VAL A 95 1.64 17.94 12.24
C VAL A 95 1.44 19.36 11.71
N GLU A 96 1.97 19.67 10.52
CA GLU A 96 1.79 20.98 9.90
C GLU A 96 0.32 21.26 9.56
N TYR A 97 -0.41 20.27 9.03
CA TYR A 97 -1.84 20.38 8.78
C TYR A 97 -2.66 20.59 10.06
N ALA A 98 -2.28 19.92 11.17
CA ALA A 98 -2.92 20.15 12.45
C ALA A 98 -2.70 21.58 12.95
N LYS A 99 -1.50 22.13 12.79
CA LYS A 99 -1.19 23.52 13.16
C LYS A 99 -1.95 24.52 12.30
N THR A 100 -2.06 24.31 10.99
CA THR A 100 -2.81 25.21 10.10
C THR A 100 -4.31 25.13 10.37
N LYS A 101 -4.85 23.95 10.66
CA LYS A 101 -6.26 23.78 11.06
C LYS A 101 -6.57 24.41 12.41
N MET A 102 -5.64 24.47 13.35
CA MET A 102 -5.83 25.12 14.65
C MET A 102 -5.71 26.65 14.61
N LYS A 103 -5.15 27.21 13.53
CA LYS A 103 -5.00 28.66 13.32
C LYS A 103 -6.10 29.27 12.44
N ALA A 104 -6.96 28.46 11.84
CA ALA A 104 -8.13 28.87 11.05
C ALA A 104 -9.39 28.74 11.90
#